data_AF-A0A949IPB4-F1
#
_entry.id   AF-A0A949IPB4-F1
#
_cell.length_a   1.000
_cell.length_b   1.000
_cell.length_c   1.000
_cell.angle_alpha   90.00
_cell.angle_beta   90.00
_cell.angle_gamma   90.00
#
_symmetry.space_group_name_H-M   'P 1'
#
loop_
_entity.id
_entity.type
_entity.pdbx_description
1 polymer ?
#
loop_
_entity_poly.entity_id
_entity_poly.type
_entity_poly.pdbx_seq_one_letter_code
_entity_poly.pdbx_strand_id
1 'polypeptide(L)'
;MTAAPLIVEVTRGPAVESRHAVHAVAMNGRGDVVAAFGDPRRPTFPRSAIKPLQALALAESGAAEAFHLSEAELALACASHSGEGKHTAAVAAWLRRLGLDETALECGAHAPYAAPESPPTVLCNNCSGKHAGMVTLSMFLKKDFAGYTNFLHPVQQTIFTAMGEMCGVGITPEICGVDGCSAPNPCLSLENIARGFAAFMTRRGLSPVRAAACRRVFGAMTHYPELVGGTGRLDTLLMRAAQGKVLSKTGAEGVYACIAPEKDMVIVLKAEDGAKRAAEAALYALLEKFHIVDASVLEAINPLVLPVLKNWRGIETGAIRV
;
A
#
# COMPACT_ATOMS: atom_id res chain seq x y z
N MET A 1 -18.45 -5.57 -19.12
CA MET A 1 -19.66 -4.96 -18.50
C MET A 1 -19.33 -4.67 -17.05
N THR A 2 -19.55 -3.45 -16.58
CA THR A 2 -19.33 -3.04 -15.18
C THR A 2 -20.52 -3.51 -14.33
N ALA A 3 -20.25 -4.30 -13.29
CA ALA A 3 -21.27 -4.63 -12.29
C ALA A 3 -21.52 -3.41 -11.38
N ALA A 4 -22.59 -3.46 -10.59
CA ALA A 4 -22.79 -2.50 -9.51
C ALA A 4 -21.58 -2.52 -8.53
N PRO A 5 -21.32 -1.42 -7.78
CA PRO A 5 -20.34 -1.44 -6.70
C PRO A 5 -20.63 -2.59 -5.71
N LEU A 6 -19.59 -3.14 -5.10
CA LEU A 6 -19.77 -4.06 -3.97
C LEU A 6 -20.41 -3.31 -2.82
N ILE A 7 -21.38 -3.92 -2.14
CA ILE A 7 -22.05 -3.32 -1.00
C ILE A 7 -21.61 -4.03 0.26
N VAL A 8 -20.84 -3.36 1.11
CA VAL A 8 -20.52 -3.87 2.44
C VAL A 8 -21.57 -3.37 3.42
N GLU A 9 -22.29 -4.29 4.04
CA GLU A 9 -23.29 -4.00 5.05
C GLU A 9 -22.73 -4.24 6.45
N VAL A 10 -23.01 -3.31 7.36
CA VAL A 10 -22.84 -3.49 8.80
C VAL A 10 -24.21 -3.61 9.43
N THR A 11 -24.44 -4.66 10.22
CA THR A 11 -25.75 -4.92 10.82
C THR A 11 -25.79 -4.62 12.31
N ARG A 12 -27.02 -4.37 12.80
CA ARG A 12 -27.39 -4.40 14.22
C ARG A 12 -28.56 -5.35 14.38
N GLY A 13 -28.29 -6.56 14.90
CA GLY A 13 -29.22 -7.68 14.84
C GLY A 13 -29.61 -7.97 13.38
N PRO A 14 -30.91 -8.09 13.05
CA PRO A 14 -31.35 -8.38 11.69
C PRO A 14 -31.33 -7.18 10.74
N ALA A 15 -31.18 -5.95 11.26
CA ALA A 15 -31.28 -4.73 10.46
C ALA A 15 -29.91 -4.26 9.94
N VAL A 16 -29.89 -3.66 8.75
CA VAL A 16 -28.71 -3.00 8.19
C VAL A 16 -28.57 -1.61 8.82
N GLU A 17 -27.47 -1.39 9.54
CA GLU A 17 -27.14 -0.12 10.22
C GLU A 17 -26.31 0.80 9.30
N SER A 18 -25.44 0.24 8.46
CA SER A 18 -24.64 1.01 7.49
C SER A 18 -24.44 0.25 6.20
N ARG A 19 -24.32 0.99 5.09
CA ARG A 19 -23.95 0.47 3.77
C ARG A 19 -22.77 1.25 3.22
N HIS A 20 -21.78 0.54 2.70
CA HIS A 20 -20.59 1.10 2.09
C HIS A 20 -20.49 0.63 0.65
N ALA A 21 -20.45 1.55 -0.31
CA ALA A 21 -20.18 1.22 -1.70
C ALA A 21 -18.67 1.11 -1.93
N VAL A 22 -18.22 0.00 -2.53
CA VAL A 22 -16.81 -0.23 -2.87
C VAL A 22 -16.68 -0.44 -4.37
N HIS A 23 -15.85 0.42 -4.97
CA HIS A 23 -15.44 0.32 -6.37
C HIS A 23 -14.21 -0.57 -6.44
N ALA A 24 -14.16 -1.49 -7.40
CA ALA A 24 -13.02 -2.40 -7.54
C ALA A 24 -12.74 -2.77 -9.00
N VAL A 25 -11.46 -2.97 -9.30
CA VAL A 25 -10.96 -3.49 -10.57
C VAL A 25 -10.16 -4.76 -10.28
N ALA A 26 -10.55 -5.85 -10.92
CA ALA A 26 -9.76 -7.07 -11.03
C ALA A 26 -9.13 -7.11 -12.43
N MET A 27 -7.81 -7.18 -12.51
CA MET A 27 -7.04 -7.12 -13.75
C MET A 27 -6.07 -8.29 -13.83
N ASN A 28 -5.92 -8.86 -15.03
CA ASN A 28 -4.93 -9.90 -15.28
C ASN A 28 -3.55 -9.30 -15.62
N GLY A 29 -2.55 -10.15 -15.76
CA GLY A 29 -1.20 -9.73 -16.07
C GLY A 29 -0.96 -9.19 -17.48
N ARG A 30 -1.92 -9.36 -18.40
CA ARG A 30 -1.87 -8.70 -19.72
C ARG A 30 -2.40 -7.27 -19.69
N GLY A 31 -2.98 -6.85 -18.57
CA GLY A 31 -3.65 -5.56 -18.44
C GLY A 31 -5.13 -5.59 -18.85
N ASP A 32 -5.72 -6.78 -19.05
CA ASP A 32 -7.13 -6.92 -19.33
C ASP A 32 -7.93 -6.84 -18.01
N VAL A 33 -9.00 -6.05 -18.00
CA VAL A 33 -9.95 -6.02 -16.88
C VAL A 33 -10.75 -7.33 -16.88
N VAL A 34 -10.50 -8.19 -15.91
CA VAL A 34 -11.23 -9.46 -15.70
C VAL A 34 -12.62 -9.18 -15.13
N ALA A 35 -12.72 -8.24 -14.19
CA ALA A 35 -13.97 -7.78 -13.63
C ALA A 35 -13.86 -6.36 -13.10
N ALA A 36 -14.98 -5.64 -13.12
CA ALA A 36 -15.11 -4.32 -12.51
C ALA A 36 -16.42 -4.22 -11.74
N PHE A 37 -16.34 -3.68 -10.53
CA PHE A 37 -17.46 -3.40 -9.65
C PHE A 37 -17.53 -1.89 -9.45
N GLY A 38 -18.65 -1.28 -9.83
CA GLY A 38 -18.79 0.17 -9.89
C GLY A 38 -17.99 0.79 -11.04
N ASP A 39 -17.52 2.01 -10.83
CA ASP A 39 -16.72 2.76 -11.81
C ASP A 39 -15.21 2.43 -11.73
N PRO A 40 -14.63 1.71 -12.73
CA PRO A 40 -13.19 1.44 -12.80
C PRO A 40 -12.35 2.68 -13.11
N ARG A 41 -12.97 3.74 -13.64
CA ARG A 41 -12.31 5.00 -13.98
C ARG A 41 -12.39 6.03 -12.84
N ARG A 42 -12.91 5.63 -11.67
CA ARG A 42 -13.09 6.50 -10.51
C ARG A 42 -11.77 7.20 -10.13
N PRO A 43 -11.72 8.54 -10.13
CA PRO A 43 -10.56 9.29 -9.64
C PRO A 43 -10.28 8.94 -8.17
N THR A 44 -9.06 8.48 -7.91
CA THR A 44 -8.66 7.93 -6.62
C THR A 44 -7.24 8.38 -6.29
N PHE A 45 -7.06 8.98 -5.12
CA PHE A 45 -5.73 9.07 -4.51
C PHE A 45 -5.39 7.70 -3.93
N PRO A 46 -4.37 6.97 -4.43
CA PRO A 46 -4.08 5.63 -3.94
C PRO A 46 -3.49 5.62 -2.53
N ARG A 47 -3.05 6.79 -2.03
CA ARG A 47 -2.41 6.94 -0.71
C ARG A 47 -1.25 5.93 -0.57
N SER A 48 -1.05 5.36 0.62
CA SER A 48 -0.02 4.34 0.86
C SER A 48 -0.13 3.09 -0.01
N ALA A 49 -1.25 2.82 -0.69
CA ALA A 49 -1.39 1.61 -1.51
C ALA A 49 -0.40 1.61 -2.69
N ILE A 50 0.02 2.79 -3.18
CA ILE A 50 0.89 2.92 -4.36
C ILE A 50 2.39 2.77 -4.07
N LYS A 51 2.78 2.69 -2.79
CA LYS A 51 4.17 2.66 -2.35
C LYS A 51 5.06 1.61 -3.03
N PRO A 52 4.58 0.39 -3.39
CA PRO A 52 5.39 -0.55 -4.15
C PRO A 52 5.86 0.00 -5.50
N LEU A 53 5.01 0.78 -6.20
CA LEU A 53 5.39 1.44 -7.45
C LEU A 53 6.33 2.62 -7.20
N GLN A 54 6.12 3.38 -6.11
CA GLN A 54 7.03 4.47 -5.73
C GLN A 54 8.44 3.96 -5.41
N ALA A 55 8.55 2.82 -4.71
CA ALA A 55 9.81 2.21 -4.32
C ALA A 55 10.64 1.70 -5.51
N LEU A 56 10.04 1.55 -6.70
CA LEU A 56 10.79 1.18 -7.91
C LEU A 56 11.88 2.19 -8.22
N ALA A 57 11.63 3.49 -8.04
CA ALA A 57 12.65 4.53 -8.27
C ALA A 57 13.90 4.33 -7.40
N LEU A 58 13.72 3.88 -6.15
CA LEU A 58 14.84 3.55 -5.25
C LEU A 58 15.54 2.25 -5.68
N ALA A 59 14.76 1.23 -6.04
CA ALA A 59 15.27 -0.10 -6.35
C ALA A 59 15.89 -0.25 -7.75
N GLU A 60 15.51 0.60 -8.71
CA GLU A 60 15.96 0.52 -10.11
C GLU A 60 17.01 1.57 -10.48
N SER A 61 17.15 2.64 -9.69
CA SER A 61 18.16 3.67 -9.91
C SER A 61 19.59 3.21 -9.60
N GLY A 62 19.75 2.12 -8.84
CA GLY A 62 21.03 1.69 -8.26
C GLY A 62 21.31 2.27 -6.88
N ALA A 63 20.42 3.13 -6.35
CA ALA A 63 20.55 3.70 -5.01
C ALA A 63 20.52 2.62 -3.92
N ALA A 64 19.65 1.61 -4.06
CA ALA A 64 19.57 0.51 -3.11
C ALA A 64 20.89 -0.26 -3.01
N GLU A 65 21.58 -0.51 -4.13
CA GLU A 65 22.89 -1.16 -4.17
C GLU A 65 23.99 -0.27 -3.62
N ALA A 66 24.06 0.99 -4.08
CA ALA A 66 25.11 1.92 -3.70
C ALA A 66 25.12 2.22 -2.19
N PHE A 67 23.95 2.18 -1.56
CA PHE A 67 23.79 2.36 -0.14
C PHE A 67 23.53 1.03 0.59
N HIS A 68 23.76 -0.12 -0.02
CA HIS A 68 23.64 -1.44 0.61
C HIS A 68 22.34 -1.64 1.41
N LEU A 69 21.20 -1.27 0.82
CA LEU A 69 19.90 -1.44 1.46
C LEU A 69 19.59 -2.93 1.61
N SER A 70 19.24 -3.30 2.84
CA SER A 70 18.68 -4.60 3.16
C SER A 70 17.26 -4.74 2.59
N GLU A 71 16.78 -5.97 2.47
CA GLU A 71 15.38 -6.24 2.13
C GLU A 71 14.42 -5.66 3.19
N ALA A 72 14.82 -5.62 4.46
CA ALA A 72 14.05 -4.98 5.53
C ALA A 72 13.88 -3.47 5.31
N GLU A 73 14.94 -2.77 4.89
CA GLU A 73 14.88 -1.34 4.54
C GLU A 73 14.05 -1.11 3.28
N LEU A 74 14.16 -1.99 2.27
CA LEU A 74 13.31 -1.91 1.08
C LEU A 74 11.83 -2.14 1.41
N ALA A 75 11.51 -3.03 2.36
CA ALA A 75 10.16 -3.21 2.88
C ALA A 75 9.68 -1.94 3.61
N LEU A 76 10.53 -1.30 4.41
CA LEU A 76 10.24 -0.02 5.06
C LEU A 76 10.02 1.13 4.07
N ALA A 77 10.72 1.14 2.93
CA ALA A 77 10.47 2.10 1.85
C ALA A 77 9.04 1.97 1.30
N CYS A 78 8.44 0.78 1.40
CA CYS A 78 7.06 0.49 1.00
C CYS A 78 6.04 0.63 2.15
N ALA A 79 6.50 0.94 3.36
CA ALA A 79 5.70 0.77 4.56
C ALA A 79 4.67 1.87 4.78
N SER A 80 3.61 1.48 5.48
CA SER A 80 2.66 2.37 6.15
C SER A 80 2.51 1.86 7.59
N HIS A 81 3.64 1.78 8.29
CA HIS A 81 3.80 0.95 9.49
C HIS A 81 3.05 1.49 10.71
N SER A 82 2.81 0.63 11.70
CA SER A 82 2.11 0.97 12.95
C SER A 82 2.93 1.76 13.97
N GLY A 83 4.15 2.20 13.64
CA GLY A 83 5.03 2.91 14.57
C GLY A 83 5.55 2.07 15.76
N GLU A 84 5.45 0.74 15.71
CA GLU A 84 6.06 -0.15 16.72
C GLU A 84 7.58 0.02 16.81
N GLY A 85 8.18 -0.36 17.95
CA GLY A 85 9.62 -0.21 18.20
C GLY A 85 10.52 -0.83 17.13
N LYS A 86 10.12 -1.96 16.52
CA LYS A 86 10.87 -2.56 15.40
C LYS A 86 10.95 -1.65 14.17
N HIS A 87 9.92 -0.83 13.91
CA HIS A 87 9.93 0.13 12.81
C HIS A 87 10.82 1.31 13.11
N THR A 88 10.62 1.96 14.27
CA THR A 88 11.34 3.17 14.62
C THR A 88 12.84 2.89 14.80
N ALA A 89 13.19 1.76 15.41
CA ALA A 89 14.58 1.32 15.55
C ALA A 89 15.25 1.06 14.19
N ALA A 90 14.54 0.42 13.25
CA ALA A 90 15.07 0.13 11.92
C ALA A 90 15.25 1.40 11.07
N VAL A 91 14.27 2.31 11.09
CA VAL A 91 14.40 3.61 10.39
C VAL A 91 15.51 4.47 10.99
N ALA A 92 15.63 4.52 12.33
CA ALA A 92 16.72 5.23 12.98
C ALA A 92 18.10 4.62 12.66
N ALA A 93 18.20 3.29 12.59
CA ALA A 93 19.44 2.61 12.20
C ALA A 93 19.82 2.90 10.74
N TRP A 94 18.83 2.91 9.84
CA TRP A 94 19.03 3.30 8.45
C TRP A 94 19.56 4.74 8.36
N LEU A 95 18.90 5.71 9.00
CA LEU A 95 19.34 7.11 9.00
C LEU A 95 20.75 7.30 9.56
N ARG A 96 21.07 6.67 10.70
CA ARG A 96 22.42 6.74 11.27
C ARG A 96 23.48 6.22 10.31
N ARG A 97 23.18 5.18 9.54
CA ARG A 97 24.10 4.61 8.54
C ARG A 97 24.33 5.57 7.36
N LEU A 98 23.36 6.44 7.07
CA LEU A 98 23.51 7.55 6.13
C LEU A 98 24.22 8.78 6.74
N GLY A 99 24.56 8.73 8.03
CA GLY A 99 25.12 9.87 8.77
C GLY A 99 24.07 10.94 9.14
N LEU A 100 22.79 10.55 9.21
CA LEU A 100 21.65 11.44 9.46
C LEU A 100 20.87 11.02 10.72
N ASP A 101 19.97 11.89 11.16
CA ASP A 101 18.96 11.63 12.19
C ASP A 101 17.54 11.90 11.63
N GLU A 102 16.52 11.80 12.48
CA GLU A 102 15.13 11.99 12.06
C GLU A 102 14.79 13.39 11.56
N THR A 103 15.63 14.40 11.80
CA THR A 103 15.41 15.77 11.29
C THR A 103 15.53 15.87 9.77
N ALA A 104 16.17 14.87 9.13
CA ALA A 104 16.19 14.74 7.68
C ALA A 104 14.82 14.33 7.09
N LEU A 105 13.84 13.92 7.90
CA LEU A 105 12.56 13.42 7.43
C LEU A 105 11.46 14.52 7.45
N GLU A 106 10.89 14.83 6.29
CA GLU A 106 9.83 15.83 6.09
C GLU A 106 8.40 15.26 6.25
N CYS A 107 8.25 14.04 6.78
CA CYS A 107 6.94 13.41 6.95
C CYS A 107 6.11 14.00 8.10
N GLY A 108 6.74 14.77 9.00
CA GLY A 108 6.13 15.24 10.24
C GLY A 108 5.98 14.13 11.29
N ALA A 109 5.62 14.52 12.51
CA ALA A 109 5.42 13.60 13.62
C ALA A 109 3.95 13.23 13.79
N HIS A 110 3.67 11.96 14.10
CA HIS A 110 2.35 11.55 14.60
C HIS A 110 2.50 10.40 15.60
N ALA A 111 1.47 10.20 16.43
CA ALA A 111 1.47 9.12 17.43
C ALA A 111 1.44 7.74 16.73
N PRO A 112 2.18 6.73 17.22
CA PRO A 112 2.21 5.42 16.59
C PRO A 112 0.83 4.75 16.65
N TYR A 113 0.38 4.12 15.57
CA TYR A 113 -0.90 3.41 15.56
C TYR A 113 -0.96 2.26 16.58
N ALA A 114 0.17 1.65 16.91
CA ALA A 114 0.25 0.60 17.91
C ALA A 114 0.11 1.11 19.35
N ALA A 115 0.33 2.41 19.59
CA ALA A 115 0.20 3.03 20.90
C ALA A 115 -0.23 4.51 20.75
N PRO A 116 -1.50 4.79 20.43
CA PRO A 116 -1.98 6.15 20.12
C PRO A 116 -1.77 7.18 21.23
N GLU A 117 -1.66 6.72 22.48
CA GLU A 117 -1.39 7.57 23.66
C GLU A 117 0.09 7.94 23.83
N SER A 118 0.99 7.34 23.05
CA SER A 118 2.42 7.64 23.10
C SER A 118 2.74 8.96 22.40
N PRO A 119 3.77 9.72 22.85
CA PRO A 119 4.15 10.97 22.22
C PRO A 119 4.46 10.81 20.72
N PRO A 120 4.01 11.77 19.88
CA PRO A 120 4.29 11.74 18.46
C PRO A 120 5.79 11.96 18.20
N THR A 121 6.37 11.18 17.31
CA THR A 121 7.74 11.40 16.80
C THR A 121 7.75 11.24 15.28
N VAL A 122 8.77 11.80 14.63
CA VAL A 122 8.95 11.67 13.19
C VAL A 122 9.19 10.20 12.80
N LEU A 123 9.94 9.45 13.62
CA LEU A 123 10.15 8.01 13.41
C LEU A 123 8.88 7.18 13.59
N CYS A 124 7.95 7.62 14.44
CA CYS A 124 6.64 6.98 14.59
C CYS A 124 5.72 7.21 13.39
N ASN A 125 6.03 8.18 12.52
CA ASN A 125 5.25 8.42 11.33
C ASN A 125 5.23 7.16 10.46
N ASN A 126 4.04 6.72 10.06
CA ASN A 126 3.81 5.51 9.29
C ASN A 126 4.54 5.51 7.93
N CYS A 127 4.94 6.69 7.44
CA CYS A 127 5.68 6.89 6.20
C CYS A 127 7.19 7.10 6.41
N SER A 128 7.70 7.07 7.65
CA SER A 128 9.10 7.41 7.92
C SER A 128 10.10 6.55 7.12
N GLY A 129 9.83 5.25 6.94
CA GLY A 129 10.63 4.37 6.07
C GLY A 129 10.61 4.77 4.58
N LYS A 130 9.44 5.15 4.03
CA LYS A 130 9.34 5.73 2.67
C LYS A 130 10.18 7.00 2.55
N HIS A 131 10.18 7.83 3.58
CA HIS A 131 10.95 9.07 3.60
C HIS A 131 12.46 8.83 3.69
N ALA A 132 12.91 7.85 4.50
CA ALA A 132 14.31 7.41 4.50
C ALA A 132 14.76 6.90 3.11
N GLY A 133 13.86 6.21 2.39
CA GLY A 133 14.08 5.83 0.99
C GLY A 133 14.23 7.02 0.05
N MET A 134 13.37 8.04 0.18
CA MET A 134 13.47 9.28 -0.61
C MET A 134 14.77 10.05 -0.32
N VAL A 135 15.18 10.14 0.95
CA VAL A 135 16.47 10.75 1.33
C VAL A 135 17.65 9.99 0.74
N THR A 136 17.63 8.65 0.81
CA THR A 136 18.65 7.78 0.19
C THR A 136 18.74 8.06 -1.32
N LEU A 137 17.59 8.17 -2.00
CA LEU A 137 17.55 8.48 -3.42
C LEU A 137 18.10 9.88 -3.72
N SER A 138 17.78 10.91 -2.93
CA SER A 138 18.37 12.25 -3.07
C SER A 138 19.90 12.21 -3.01
N MET A 139 20.45 11.49 -2.01
CA MET A 139 21.89 11.34 -1.84
C MET A 139 22.54 10.63 -3.03
N PHE A 140 21.92 9.56 -3.54
CA PHE A 140 22.40 8.85 -4.73
C PHE A 140 22.43 9.76 -5.97
N LEU A 141 21.39 10.57 -6.15
CA LEU A 141 21.29 11.54 -7.24
C LEU A 141 22.22 12.76 -7.06
N LYS A 142 22.96 12.84 -5.95
CA LYS A 142 23.83 13.98 -5.58
C LYS A 142 23.04 15.29 -5.58
N LYS A 143 21.83 15.25 -5.03
CA LYS A 143 20.95 16.41 -4.83
C LYS A 143 20.79 16.66 -3.34
N ASP A 144 20.61 17.93 -2.98
CA ASP A 144 20.15 18.28 -1.65
C ASP A 144 18.83 17.54 -1.39
N PHE A 145 18.67 16.98 -0.20
CA PHE A 145 17.41 16.34 0.18
C PHE A 145 16.40 17.35 0.71
N ALA A 146 16.79 18.58 1.04
CA ALA A 146 15.85 19.61 1.45
C ALA A 146 14.75 19.80 0.39
N GLY A 147 13.49 19.69 0.81
CA GLY A 147 12.34 19.79 -0.06
C GLY A 147 12.14 18.58 -0.97
N TYR A 148 12.63 17.38 -0.62
CA TYR A 148 12.40 16.17 -1.42
C TYR A 148 10.92 15.80 -1.55
N THR A 149 10.05 16.38 -0.72
CA THR A 149 8.59 16.24 -0.82
C THR A 149 7.96 17.18 -1.86
N ASN A 150 8.72 18.13 -2.43
CA ASN A 150 8.22 19.01 -3.48
C ASN A 150 8.13 18.27 -4.83
N PHE A 151 7.03 18.46 -5.56
CA PHE A 151 6.78 17.78 -6.84
C PHE A 151 7.93 17.92 -7.85
N LEU A 152 8.52 19.11 -7.95
CA LEU A 152 9.61 19.41 -8.90
C LEU A 152 10.98 18.90 -8.42
N HIS A 153 11.07 18.38 -7.20
CA HIS A 153 12.32 17.83 -6.70
C HIS A 153 12.75 16.61 -7.54
N PRO A 154 14.05 16.43 -7.86
CA PRO A 154 14.53 15.30 -8.66
C PRO A 154 14.09 13.92 -8.16
N VAL A 155 13.96 13.74 -6.84
CA VAL A 155 13.40 12.51 -6.26
C VAL A 155 11.96 12.26 -6.67
N GLN A 156 11.08 13.27 -6.54
CA GLN A 156 9.68 13.13 -6.95
C GLN A 156 9.56 12.91 -8.46
N GLN A 157 10.34 13.63 -9.27
CA GLN A 157 10.38 13.42 -10.72
C GLN A 157 10.80 11.99 -11.09
N THR A 158 11.79 11.43 -10.39
CA THR A 158 12.23 10.04 -10.59
C THR A 158 11.12 9.05 -10.22
N ILE A 159 10.44 9.27 -9.08
CA ILE A 159 9.30 8.47 -8.61
C ILE A 159 8.14 8.53 -9.61
N PHE A 160 7.76 9.74 -10.07
CA PHE A 160 6.64 9.94 -10.99
C PHE A 160 6.93 9.43 -12.39
N THR A 161 8.18 9.45 -12.84
CA THR A 161 8.56 8.81 -14.11
C THR A 161 8.34 7.30 -14.02
N ALA A 162 8.94 6.63 -13.03
CA ALA A 162 8.78 5.19 -12.87
C ALA A 162 7.31 4.78 -12.67
N MET A 163 6.57 5.50 -11.83
CA MET A 163 5.16 5.20 -11.58
C MET A 163 4.26 5.50 -12.78
N GLY A 164 4.51 6.60 -13.49
CA GLY A 164 3.74 6.98 -14.68
C GLY A 164 3.90 5.99 -15.83
N GLU A 165 5.12 5.51 -16.05
CA GLU A 165 5.43 4.46 -17.03
C GLU A 165 4.71 3.13 -16.69
N MET A 166 4.65 2.76 -15.41
CA MET A 166 3.95 1.56 -14.96
C MET A 166 2.43 1.70 -15.09
N CYS A 167 1.87 2.84 -14.67
CA CYS A 167 0.43 3.11 -14.69
C CYS A 167 -0.11 3.50 -16.08
N GLY A 168 0.77 3.76 -17.04
CA GLY A 168 0.42 4.22 -18.39
C GLY A 168 -0.19 5.62 -18.40
N VAL A 169 0.26 6.52 -17.53
CA VAL A 169 -0.29 7.87 -17.36
C VAL A 169 0.81 8.86 -17.01
N GLY A 170 0.78 10.04 -17.65
CA GLY A 170 1.66 11.15 -17.29
C GLY A 170 1.21 11.75 -15.96
N ILE A 171 2.13 11.85 -15.00
CA ILE A 171 1.85 12.46 -13.69
C ILE A 171 2.34 13.90 -13.70
N THR A 172 1.40 14.83 -13.54
CA THR A 172 1.65 16.28 -13.56
C THR A 172 1.27 16.91 -12.21
N PRO A 173 1.72 18.14 -11.91
CA PRO A 173 1.36 18.82 -10.68
C PRO A 173 -0.16 18.97 -10.48
N GLU A 174 -0.91 19.19 -11.57
CA GLU A 174 -2.35 19.53 -11.53
C GLU A 174 -3.22 18.35 -11.08
N ILE A 175 -2.72 17.12 -11.22
CA ILE A 175 -3.42 15.92 -10.76
C ILE A 175 -2.93 15.45 -9.38
N CYS A 176 -1.99 16.17 -8.75
CA CYS A 176 -1.43 15.80 -7.45
C CYS A 176 -2.05 16.59 -6.31
N GLY A 177 -2.38 15.89 -5.22
CA GLY A 177 -2.65 16.48 -3.91
C GLY A 177 -1.48 16.29 -2.96
N VAL A 178 -1.50 16.97 -1.82
CA VAL A 178 -0.53 16.76 -0.74
C VAL A 178 -1.05 15.65 0.20
N ASP A 179 -0.24 14.61 0.44
CA ASP A 179 -0.58 13.54 1.38
C ASP A 179 -0.30 13.99 2.84
N GLY A 180 -0.81 13.26 3.84
CA GLY A 180 -0.61 13.56 5.26
C GLY A 180 0.84 13.42 5.75
N CYS A 181 1.74 12.92 4.89
CA CYS A 181 3.19 12.87 5.12
C CYS A 181 3.94 13.90 4.25
N SER A 182 3.26 14.95 3.78
CA SER A 182 3.81 16.06 2.97
C SER A 182 4.17 15.72 1.51
N ALA A 183 4.38 14.46 1.17
CA ALA A 183 4.71 14.06 -0.21
C ALA A 183 3.51 14.23 -1.17
N PRO A 184 3.74 14.46 -2.47
CA PRO A 184 2.67 14.60 -3.45
C PRO A 184 2.08 13.22 -3.78
N ASN A 185 0.78 13.20 -4.07
CA ASN A 185 0.00 12.00 -4.31
C ASN A 185 -0.91 12.20 -5.53
N PRO A 186 -0.68 11.48 -6.64
CA PRO A 186 -1.46 11.67 -7.85
C PRO A 186 -2.86 11.06 -7.73
N CYS A 187 -3.84 11.77 -8.23
CA CYS A 187 -5.19 11.27 -8.45
C CYS A 187 -5.20 10.46 -9.76
N LEU A 188 -5.33 9.14 -9.64
CA LEU A 188 -5.33 8.20 -10.75
C LEU A 188 -6.67 7.44 -10.80
N SER A 189 -7.03 6.89 -11.96
CA SER A 189 -8.14 5.94 -12.01
C SER A 189 -7.77 4.62 -11.32
N LEU A 190 -8.76 3.88 -10.81
CA LEU A 190 -8.53 2.53 -10.29
C LEU A 190 -7.92 1.61 -11.36
N GLU A 191 -8.33 1.76 -12.62
CA GLU A 191 -7.76 1.02 -13.74
C GLU A 191 -6.28 1.36 -13.98
N ASN A 192 -5.86 2.63 -13.90
CA ASN A 192 -4.45 3.00 -14.03
C ASN A 192 -3.60 2.41 -12.90
N ILE A 193 -4.12 2.44 -11.67
CA ILE A 193 -3.44 1.84 -10.52
C ILE A 193 -3.32 0.31 -10.72
N ALA A 194 -4.41 -0.34 -11.15
CA ALA A 194 -4.40 -1.78 -11.44
C ALA A 194 -3.42 -2.14 -12.56
N ARG A 195 -3.32 -1.31 -13.60
CA ARG A 195 -2.36 -1.46 -14.70
C ARG A 195 -0.92 -1.40 -14.21
N GLY A 196 -0.61 -0.43 -13.35
CA GLY A 196 0.71 -0.33 -12.71
C GLY A 196 1.06 -1.58 -11.92
N PHE A 197 0.11 -2.12 -11.15
CA PHE A 197 0.30 -3.36 -10.41
C PHE A 197 0.36 -4.61 -11.30
N ALA A 198 -0.34 -4.64 -12.44
CA ALA A 198 -0.26 -5.74 -13.41
C ALA A 198 1.12 -5.77 -14.09
N ALA A 199 1.66 -4.61 -14.45
CA ALA A 199 3.02 -4.47 -14.94
C ALA A 199 4.05 -4.89 -13.86
N PHE A 200 3.85 -4.48 -12.60
CA PHE A 200 4.73 -4.85 -11.48
C PHE A 200 4.74 -6.36 -11.22
N MET A 201 3.55 -6.98 -11.26
CA MET A 201 3.34 -8.40 -11.03
C MET A 201 3.99 -9.25 -12.15
N THR A 202 3.66 -8.95 -13.41
CA THR A 202 4.09 -9.79 -14.54
C THR A 202 5.48 -9.47 -15.04
N ARG A 203 5.88 -8.21 -14.94
CA ARG A 203 7.17 -7.68 -15.41
C ARG A 203 7.36 -7.87 -16.91
N ARG A 204 6.26 -8.08 -17.65
CA ARG A 204 6.29 -8.28 -19.10
C ARG A 204 6.54 -6.94 -19.79
N GLY A 205 7.45 -6.95 -20.76
CA GLY A 205 7.81 -5.74 -21.51
C GLY A 205 8.62 -4.72 -20.70
N LEU A 206 8.99 -5.02 -19.45
CA LEU A 206 9.85 -4.15 -18.65
C LEU A 206 11.33 -4.40 -18.96
N SER A 207 12.17 -3.37 -18.76
CA SER A 207 13.61 -3.55 -18.83
C SER A 207 14.09 -4.59 -17.80
N PRO A 208 15.23 -5.28 -18.04
CA PRO A 208 15.77 -6.23 -17.07
C PRO A 208 15.96 -5.64 -15.67
N VAL A 209 16.38 -4.36 -15.60
CA VAL A 209 16.59 -3.61 -14.35
C VAL A 209 15.27 -3.41 -13.60
N ARG A 210 14.23 -2.89 -14.26
CA ARG A 210 12.93 -2.66 -13.61
C ARG A 210 12.25 -3.97 -13.23
N ALA A 211 12.36 -5.00 -14.07
CA ALA A 211 11.85 -6.33 -13.75
C ALA A 211 12.52 -6.92 -12.50
N ALA A 212 13.82 -6.69 -12.32
CA ALA A 212 14.55 -7.07 -11.11
C ALA A 212 14.13 -6.24 -9.89
N ALA A 213 13.93 -4.93 -10.05
CA ALA A 213 13.41 -4.06 -9.00
C ALA A 213 12.03 -4.50 -8.51
N CYS A 214 11.11 -4.83 -9.42
CA CYS A 214 9.79 -5.37 -9.07
C CYS A 214 9.89 -6.67 -8.26
N ARG A 215 10.80 -7.59 -8.65
CA ARG A 215 11.06 -8.83 -7.89
C ARG A 215 11.54 -8.54 -6.47
N ARG A 216 12.51 -7.64 -6.33
CA ARG A 216 13.11 -7.29 -5.04
C ARG A 216 12.12 -6.59 -4.12
N VAL A 217 11.35 -5.63 -4.63
CA VAL A 217 10.30 -4.96 -3.86
C VAL A 217 9.23 -5.96 -3.41
N PHE A 218 8.77 -6.84 -4.32
CA PHE A 218 7.80 -7.89 -3.98
C PHE A 218 8.33 -8.81 -2.87
N GLY A 219 9.56 -9.32 -3.04
CA GLY A 219 10.22 -10.20 -2.07
C GLY A 219 10.41 -9.52 -0.71
N ALA A 220 10.96 -8.31 -0.68
CA ALA A 220 11.15 -7.54 0.54
C ALA A 220 9.85 -7.35 1.33
N MET A 221 8.77 -6.92 0.67
CA MET A 221 7.48 -6.68 1.34
C MET A 221 6.87 -7.97 1.90
N THR A 222 6.96 -9.06 1.15
CA THR A 222 6.36 -10.35 1.53
C THR A 222 7.21 -11.13 2.53
N HIS A 223 8.52 -10.89 2.58
CA HIS A 223 9.45 -11.47 3.56
C HIS A 223 9.42 -10.71 4.89
N TYR A 224 9.18 -9.39 4.87
CA TYR A 224 9.06 -8.54 6.06
C TYR A 224 7.69 -7.87 6.18
N PRO A 225 6.57 -8.62 6.16
CA PRO A 225 5.23 -8.02 6.15
C PRO A 225 4.97 -7.20 7.43
N GLU A 226 5.56 -7.60 8.55
CA GLU A 226 5.49 -6.87 9.81
C GLU A 226 6.14 -5.49 9.74
N LEU A 227 7.18 -5.29 8.91
CA LEU A 227 7.79 -3.97 8.72
C LEU A 227 6.99 -3.07 7.77
N VAL A 228 6.19 -3.67 6.87
CA VAL A 228 5.33 -2.94 5.93
C VAL A 228 4.10 -2.37 6.63
N GLY A 229 3.34 -3.23 7.31
CA GLY A 229 2.06 -2.87 7.94
C GLY A 229 2.16 -2.68 9.45
N GLY A 230 2.87 -3.57 10.13
CA GLY A 230 2.81 -3.72 11.57
C GLY A 230 1.86 -4.85 12.01
N THR A 231 1.90 -5.16 13.29
CA THR A 231 1.18 -6.26 13.93
C THR A 231 -0.34 -6.05 13.83
N GLY A 232 -1.08 -7.12 13.51
CA GLY A 232 -2.55 -7.11 13.47
C GLY A 232 -3.19 -6.35 12.29
N ARG A 233 -2.40 -5.85 11.34
CA ARG A 233 -2.91 -5.22 10.11
C ARG A 233 -3.22 -6.28 9.06
N LEU A 234 -4.26 -6.06 8.25
CA LEU A 234 -4.65 -7.01 7.19
C LEU A 234 -3.51 -7.27 6.20
N ASP A 235 -2.82 -6.23 5.73
CA ASP A 235 -1.62 -6.36 4.87
C ASP A 235 -0.64 -7.41 5.42
N THR A 236 -0.32 -7.30 6.71
CA THR A 236 0.63 -8.17 7.39
C THR A 236 0.11 -9.59 7.50
N LEU A 237 -1.13 -9.75 7.97
CA LEU A 237 -1.74 -11.07 8.18
C LEU A 237 -1.92 -11.82 6.86
N LEU A 238 -2.37 -11.14 5.80
CA LEU A 238 -2.56 -11.72 4.48
C LEU A 238 -1.24 -12.15 3.86
N MET A 239 -0.21 -11.28 3.83
CA MET A 239 1.09 -11.65 3.26
C MET A 239 1.74 -12.82 4.02
N ARG A 240 1.64 -12.83 5.35
CA ARG A 240 2.14 -13.92 6.19
C ARG A 240 1.40 -15.23 5.93
N ALA A 241 0.07 -15.20 5.93
CA ALA A 241 -0.76 -16.40 5.71
C ALA A 241 -0.59 -16.95 4.29
N ALA A 242 -0.40 -16.08 3.30
CA ALA A 242 -0.14 -16.45 1.91
C ALA A 242 1.31 -16.93 1.65
N GLN A 243 2.19 -16.92 2.66
CA GLN A 243 3.58 -17.41 2.58
C GLN A 243 4.36 -16.82 1.38
N GLY A 244 4.19 -15.52 1.14
CA GLY A 244 4.87 -14.80 0.06
C GLY A 244 4.26 -14.94 -1.34
N LYS A 245 3.13 -15.62 -1.49
CA LYS A 245 2.42 -15.75 -2.78
C LYS A 245 1.57 -14.53 -3.14
N VAL A 246 1.22 -13.72 -2.15
CA VAL A 246 0.39 -12.52 -2.30
C VAL A 246 1.07 -11.33 -1.66
N LEU A 247 1.03 -10.20 -2.35
CA LEU A 247 1.40 -8.89 -1.79
C LEU A 247 0.12 -8.07 -1.62
N SER A 248 -0.06 -7.50 -0.43
CA SER A 248 -1.16 -6.59 -0.11
C SER A 248 -0.64 -5.28 0.43
N LYS A 249 -1.23 -4.17 -0.03
CA LYS A 249 -0.94 -2.85 0.48
C LYS A 249 -2.20 -2.00 0.63
N THR A 250 -2.50 -1.65 1.87
CA THR A 250 -3.52 -0.68 2.23
C THR A 250 -3.07 0.76 1.97
N GLY A 251 -4.03 1.58 1.54
CA GLY A 251 -4.00 3.04 1.53
C GLY A 251 -5.02 3.60 2.50
N ALA A 252 -4.76 4.81 3.01
CA ALA A 252 -5.77 5.57 3.77
C ALA A 252 -7.02 5.81 2.90
N GLU A 253 -8.11 6.26 3.50
CA GLU A 253 -9.37 6.51 2.80
C GLU A 253 -9.86 5.27 2.03
N GLY A 254 -9.78 4.08 2.64
CA GLY A 254 -10.42 2.87 2.13
C GLY A 254 -9.89 2.36 0.79
N VAL A 255 -8.59 2.53 0.52
CA VAL A 255 -7.94 2.01 -0.70
C VAL A 255 -7.17 0.73 -0.39
N TYR A 256 -7.20 -0.23 -1.29
CA TYR A 256 -6.32 -1.41 -1.24
C TYR A 256 -5.81 -1.76 -2.64
N ALA A 257 -4.57 -2.24 -2.69
CA ALA A 257 -4.01 -2.96 -3.83
C ALA A 257 -3.52 -4.33 -3.36
N CYS A 258 -3.82 -5.37 -4.14
CA CYS A 258 -3.42 -6.74 -3.88
C CYS A 258 -3.00 -7.40 -5.19
N ILE A 259 -1.88 -8.11 -5.19
CA ILE A 259 -1.39 -8.84 -6.36
C ILE A 259 -1.03 -10.28 -6.00
N ALA A 260 -1.34 -11.20 -6.90
CA ALA A 260 -1.08 -12.63 -6.76
C ALA A 260 -0.50 -13.17 -8.07
N PRO A 261 0.85 -13.19 -8.21
CA PRO A 261 1.51 -13.62 -9.45
C PRO A 261 1.10 -15.03 -9.90
N GLU A 262 0.98 -15.99 -8.97
CA GLU A 262 0.60 -17.38 -9.29
C GLU A 262 -0.84 -17.51 -9.85
N LYS A 263 -1.68 -16.50 -9.59
CA LYS A 263 -3.08 -16.46 -10.03
C LYS A 263 -3.30 -15.52 -11.21
N ASP A 264 -2.24 -14.87 -11.69
CA ASP A 264 -2.28 -13.82 -12.71
C ASP A 264 -3.33 -12.75 -12.40
N MET A 265 -3.41 -12.31 -11.14
CA MET A 265 -4.50 -11.46 -10.65
C MET A 265 -4.02 -10.26 -9.86
N VAL A 266 -4.58 -9.09 -10.18
CA VAL A 266 -4.45 -7.83 -9.46
C VAL A 266 -5.84 -7.37 -9.03
N ILE A 267 -5.99 -6.99 -7.78
CA ILE A 267 -7.18 -6.30 -7.26
C ILE A 267 -6.77 -4.91 -6.79
N VAL A 268 -7.49 -3.89 -7.25
CA VAL A 268 -7.44 -2.53 -6.70
C VAL A 268 -8.84 -2.09 -6.36
N LEU A 269 -9.04 -1.53 -5.17
CA LEU A 269 -10.35 -1.09 -4.72
C LEU A 269 -10.32 0.23 -3.95
N LYS A 270 -11.48 0.88 -3.89
CA LYS A 270 -11.76 2.11 -3.15
C LYS A 270 -13.16 2.04 -2.54
N ALA A 271 -13.23 2.07 -1.21
CA ALA A 271 -14.48 2.38 -0.49
C ALA A 271 -14.82 3.85 -0.69
N GLU A 272 -16.03 4.15 -1.17
CA GLU A 272 -16.46 5.48 -1.57
C GLU A 272 -16.38 6.49 -0.41
N ASP A 273 -16.77 6.07 0.79
CA ASP A 273 -16.76 6.85 2.02
C ASP A 273 -15.44 6.79 2.79
N GLY A 274 -14.43 6.13 2.23
CA GLY A 274 -13.11 5.97 2.84
C GLY A 274 -13.05 4.97 4.00
N ALA A 275 -14.13 4.24 4.29
CA ALA A 275 -14.19 3.35 5.44
C ALA A 275 -13.23 2.16 5.30
N LYS A 276 -12.27 2.05 6.23
CA LYS A 276 -11.32 0.93 6.29
C LYS A 276 -12.02 -0.43 6.36
N ARG A 277 -13.03 -0.56 7.23
CA ARG A 277 -13.79 -1.81 7.40
C ARG A 277 -14.44 -2.29 6.09
N ALA A 278 -14.91 -1.36 5.26
CA ALA A 278 -15.50 -1.68 3.97
C ALA A 278 -14.45 -2.16 2.97
N ALA A 279 -13.31 -1.46 2.91
CA ALA A 279 -12.21 -1.84 2.02
C ALA A 279 -11.64 -3.23 2.37
N GLU A 280 -11.50 -3.54 3.66
CA GLU A 280 -10.99 -4.83 4.14
C GLU A 280 -11.98 -5.98 3.87
N ALA A 281 -13.27 -5.79 4.15
CA ALA A 281 -14.31 -6.77 3.85
C ALA A 281 -14.44 -7.02 2.34
N ALA A 282 -14.43 -5.96 1.53
CA ALA A 282 -14.48 -6.09 0.07
C ALA A 282 -13.25 -6.80 -0.51
N LEU A 283 -12.04 -6.54 0.04
CA LEU A 283 -10.85 -7.27 -0.37
C LEU A 283 -11.02 -8.77 -0.06
N TYR A 284 -11.48 -9.13 1.14
CA TYR A 284 -11.75 -10.52 1.50
C TYR A 284 -12.70 -11.20 0.51
N ALA A 285 -13.84 -10.58 0.22
CA ALA A 285 -14.84 -11.13 -0.70
C ALA A 285 -14.27 -11.32 -2.12
N LEU A 286 -13.41 -10.42 -2.58
CA LEU A 286 -12.76 -10.55 -3.89
C LEU A 286 -11.67 -11.63 -3.91
N LEU A 287 -10.90 -11.79 -2.82
CA LEU A 287 -9.93 -12.88 -2.67
C LEU A 287 -10.62 -14.25 -2.76
N GLU A 288 -11.77 -14.39 -2.09
CA GLU A 288 -12.60 -15.59 -2.12
C GLU A 288 -13.21 -15.81 -3.51
N LYS A 289 -13.90 -14.79 -4.07
CA LYS A 289 -14.58 -14.87 -5.37
C LYS A 289 -13.67 -15.31 -6.51
N PHE A 290 -12.43 -14.83 -6.52
CA PHE A 290 -11.46 -15.14 -7.58
C PHE A 290 -10.50 -16.26 -7.21
N HIS A 291 -10.71 -16.96 -6.08
CA HIS A 291 -9.86 -18.05 -5.61
C HIS A 291 -8.37 -17.69 -5.60
N ILE A 292 -8.07 -16.45 -5.14
CA ILE A 292 -6.73 -15.88 -5.15
C ILE A 292 -5.85 -16.55 -4.10
N VAL A 293 -6.44 -16.90 -2.97
CA VAL A 293 -5.77 -17.58 -1.86
C VAL A 293 -6.54 -18.83 -1.45
N ASP A 294 -5.86 -19.73 -0.75
CA ASP A 294 -6.45 -20.94 -0.22
C ASP A 294 -7.40 -20.65 0.96
N ALA A 295 -8.32 -21.56 1.25
CA ALA A 295 -9.30 -21.41 2.32
C ALA A 295 -8.65 -21.12 3.69
N SER A 296 -7.50 -21.74 3.99
CA SER A 296 -6.75 -21.51 5.23
C SER A 296 -6.25 -20.07 5.38
N VAL A 297 -5.95 -19.38 4.26
CA VAL A 297 -5.57 -17.97 4.26
C VAL A 297 -6.77 -17.09 4.58
N LEU A 298 -7.94 -17.39 3.97
CA LEU A 298 -9.20 -16.70 4.28
C LEU A 298 -9.57 -16.88 5.76
N GLU A 299 -9.53 -18.11 6.27
CA GLU A 299 -9.77 -18.41 7.69
C GLU A 299 -8.85 -17.61 8.63
N ALA A 300 -7.58 -17.45 8.26
CA ALA A 300 -6.61 -16.70 9.07
C ALA A 300 -6.88 -15.18 9.13
N ILE A 301 -7.49 -14.59 8.10
CA ILE A 301 -7.80 -13.14 8.06
C ILE A 301 -9.25 -12.82 8.41
N ASN A 302 -10.16 -13.79 8.30
CA ASN A 302 -11.60 -13.62 8.54
C ASN A 302 -11.92 -12.94 9.89
N PRO A 303 -11.30 -13.31 11.03
CA PRO A 303 -11.58 -12.67 12.32
C PRO A 303 -11.33 -11.17 12.36
N LEU A 304 -10.44 -10.65 11.49
CA LEU A 304 -10.15 -9.23 11.39
C LEU A 304 -11.15 -8.50 10.49
N VAL A 305 -11.55 -9.11 9.37
CA VAL A 305 -12.23 -8.42 8.27
C VAL A 305 -13.74 -8.63 8.23
N LEU A 306 -14.23 -9.79 8.69
CA LEU A 306 -15.65 -10.10 8.85
C LEU A 306 -15.94 -10.56 10.29
N PRO A 307 -15.64 -9.73 11.31
CA PRO A 307 -15.90 -10.09 12.69
C PRO A 307 -17.40 -10.14 12.99
N VAL A 308 -17.76 -11.04 13.89
CA VAL A 308 -19.01 -10.90 14.66
C VAL A 308 -18.83 -9.69 15.60
N LEU A 309 -19.67 -8.68 15.44
CA LEU A 309 -19.61 -7.45 16.23
C LEU A 309 -20.20 -7.69 17.61
N LYS A 310 -19.41 -7.45 18.65
CA LYS A 310 -19.83 -7.62 20.04
C LYS A 310 -19.85 -6.27 20.76
N ASN A 311 -20.77 -6.10 21.71
CA ASN A 311 -20.73 -4.96 22.63
C ASN A 311 -19.65 -5.16 23.71
N TRP A 312 -19.48 -4.16 24.57
CA TRP A 312 -18.52 -4.17 25.67
C TRP A 312 -18.73 -5.30 26.70
N ARG A 313 -19.91 -5.93 26.75
CA ARG A 313 -20.20 -7.12 27.57
C ARG A 313 -19.99 -8.44 26.83
N GLY A 314 -19.49 -8.40 25.59
CA GLY A 314 -19.25 -9.57 24.76
C GLY A 314 -20.50 -10.15 24.08
N ILE A 315 -21.63 -9.46 24.14
CA ILE A 315 -22.88 -9.90 23.51
C ILE A 315 -22.80 -9.60 22.01
N GLU A 316 -23.17 -10.58 21.17
CA GLU A 316 -23.31 -10.38 19.73
C GLU A 316 -24.36 -9.31 19.43
N THR A 317 -23.97 -8.37 18.57
CA THR A 317 -24.81 -7.24 18.20
C THR A 317 -25.01 -7.13 16.70
N GLY A 318 -24.23 -7.83 15.88
CA GLY A 318 -24.34 -7.78 14.43
C GLY A 318 -23.09 -8.33 13.75
N ALA A 319 -22.96 -8.09 12.46
CA ALA A 319 -21.85 -8.57 11.65
C ALA A 319 -21.52 -7.59 10.50
N ILE A 320 -20.39 -7.83 9.87
CA ILE A 320 -20.04 -7.23 8.57
C ILE A 320 -20.23 -8.30 7.50
N ARG A 321 -20.89 -7.96 6.39
CA ARG A 321 -21.09 -8.83 5.22
C ARG A 321 -20.94 -8.07 3.92
N VAL A 322 -20.66 -8.77 2.83
CA VAL A 322 -20.44 -8.23 1.47
C VAL A 322 -21.42 -8.87 0.50
#